data_AF-A0A4R1AR09-F1
#
_entry.id   AF-A0A4R1AR09-F1
#
_cell.length_a   1.000
_cell.length_b   1.000
_cell.length_c   1.000
_cell.angle_alpha   90.00
_cell.angle_beta   90.00
_cell.angle_gamma   90.00
#
_symmetry.space_group_name_H-M   'P 1'
#
loop_
_entity.id
_entity.type
_entity.pdbx_description
1 polymer ?
#
loop_
_entity_poly.entity_id
_entity_poly.type
_entity_poly.pdbx_seq_one_letter_code
_entity_poly.pdbx_strand_id
1 'polypeptide(L)'
;MFFLIVGIVSYNILMKWIEQWLKNHVQLVLHRLYWFFSIYFMCYFLLKNDWIFELVLISINFVYLIYFLGKKRNLNWQWLIDEEESALLRHFKFINIFMDVPNLKRSFRKRRLLTMILKICIPYSQRSTFVYLYSHLFIRYNDYFYLYFRLTLIGIFVNYSLPASGWIFNLLIVFMTGFQVIPLQHEIKQSVFLYP
;
A
#
# COMPACT_ATOMS: atom_id res chain seq x y z
N MET A 1 -23.45 -24.68 2.02
CA MET A 1 -22.15 -23.99 2.15
C MET A 1 -21.72 -23.29 0.85
N PHE A 2 -21.53 -23.99 -0.28
CA PHE A 2 -21.10 -23.36 -1.55
C PHE A 2 -22.00 -22.21 -2.02
N PHE A 3 -23.33 -22.37 -1.97
CA PHE A 3 -24.28 -21.30 -2.34
C PHE A 3 -24.15 -20.04 -1.47
N LEU A 4 -23.87 -20.20 -0.18
CA LEU A 4 -23.68 -19.08 0.74
C LEU A 4 -22.38 -18.32 0.45
N ILE A 5 -21.31 -19.05 0.16
CA ILE A 5 -20.03 -18.46 -0.28
C ILE A 5 -20.22 -17.66 -1.58
N VAL A 6 -20.92 -18.22 -2.56
CA VAL A 6 -21.25 -17.51 -3.81
C VAL A 6 -22.08 -16.26 -3.54
N GLY A 7 -23.02 -16.33 -2.58
CA GLY A 7 -23.80 -15.18 -2.13
C GLY A 7 -22.93 -14.06 -1.56
N ILE A 8 -21.99 -14.40 -0.67
CA ILE A 8 -21.05 -13.44 -0.08
C ILE A 8 -20.15 -12.80 -1.15
N VAL A 9 -19.63 -13.59 -2.09
CA VAL A 9 -18.82 -13.09 -3.20
C VAL A 9 -19.62 -12.16 -4.10
N SER A 10 -20.86 -12.51 -4.43
CA SER A 10 -21.76 -11.68 -5.24
C SER A 10 -22.08 -10.36 -4.53
N TYR A 11 -22.35 -10.41 -3.22
CA TYR A 11 -22.55 -9.22 -2.39
C TYR A 11 -21.32 -8.31 -2.39
N ASN A 12 -20.11 -8.86 -2.28
CA ASN A 12 -18.86 -8.10 -2.32
C ASN A 12 -18.73 -7.30 -3.63
N ILE A 13 -19.00 -7.94 -4.77
CA ILE A 13 -18.99 -7.29 -6.08
C ILE A 13 -20.03 -6.15 -6.15
N LEU A 14 -21.25 -6.39 -5.65
CA LEU A 14 -22.32 -5.39 -5.65
C LEU A 14 -22.00 -4.18 -4.78
N MET A 15 -21.41 -4.39 -3.59
CA MET A 15 -21.00 -3.27 -2.71
C MET A 15 -19.89 -2.44 -3.34
N LYS A 16 -18.93 -3.09 -4.02
CA LYS A 16 -17.90 -2.37 -4.78
C LYS A 16 -18.51 -1.57 -5.94
N TRP A 17 -19.53 -2.10 -6.60
CA TRP A 17 -20.25 -1.38 -7.65
C TRP A 17 -20.96 -0.13 -7.11
N ILE A 18 -21.58 -0.24 -5.93
CA ILE A 18 -22.20 0.88 -5.22
C ILE A 18 -21.19 2.00 -4.94
N GLU A 19 -19.95 1.66 -4.55
CA GLU A 19 -18.87 2.62 -4.24
C GLU A 19 -18.62 3.64 -5.37
N GLN A 20 -18.78 3.23 -6.65
CA GLN A 20 -18.54 4.06 -7.83
C GLN A 20 -19.47 5.28 -7.95
N TRP A 21 -20.62 5.24 -7.25
CA TRP A 21 -21.66 6.27 -7.32
C TRP A 21 -21.58 7.25 -6.15
N LEU A 22 -20.67 7.05 -5.19
CA LEU A 22 -20.52 7.91 -4.01
C LEU A 22 -19.50 9.02 -4.30
N LYS A 23 -19.97 10.27 -4.29
CA LYS A 23 -19.12 11.46 -4.50
C LYS A 23 -18.48 11.99 -3.20
N ASN A 24 -19.17 11.86 -2.07
CA ASN A 24 -18.74 12.44 -0.80
C ASN A 24 -17.77 11.52 -0.05
N HIS A 25 -16.62 12.05 0.36
CA HIS A 25 -15.59 11.29 1.09
C HIS A 25 -16.12 10.65 2.39
N VAL A 26 -16.96 11.37 3.14
CA VAL A 26 -17.58 10.84 4.37
C VAL A 26 -18.51 9.67 4.07
N GLN A 27 -19.31 9.76 3.01
CA GLN A 27 -20.21 8.68 2.61
C GLN A 27 -19.43 7.45 2.15
N LEU A 28 -18.32 7.64 1.43
CA LEU A 28 -17.41 6.55 1.04
C LEU A 28 -16.81 5.85 2.27
N VAL A 29 -16.33 6.61 3.26
CA VAL A 29 -15.76 6.02 4.48
C VAL A 29 -16.82 5.25 5.27
N LEU A 30 -18.01 5.83 5.47
CA LEU A 30 -19.11 5.14 6.17
C LEU A 30 -19.56 3.88 5.42
N HIS A 31 -19.67 3.95 4.10
CA HIS A 31 -20.01 2.79 3.28
C HIS A 31 -18.95 1.68 3.38
N ARG A 32 -17.66 2.04 3.30
CA ARG A 32 -16.56 1.07 3.47
C ARG A 32 -16.53 0.45 4.86
N LEU A 33 -16.81 1.21 5.91
CA LEU A 33 -16.91 0.69 7.27
C LEU A 33 -18.07 -0.31 7.38
N TYR A 34 -19.27 0.07 6.94
CA TYR A 34 -20.44 -0.81 6.92
C TYR A 34 -20.15 -2.10 6.15
N TRP A 35 -19.57 -1.99 4.96
CA TRP A 35 -19.20 -3.11 4.12
C TRP A 35 -18.20 -4.04 4.81
N PHE A 36 -17.16 -3.49 5.46
CA PHE A 36 -16.16 -4.27 6.19
C PHE A 36 -16.79 -5.05 7.36
N PHE A 37 -17.62 -4.39 8.17
CA PHE A 37 -18.32 -5.05 9.27
C PHE A 37 -19.30 -6.12 8.75
N SER A 38 -20.05 -5.83 7.68
CA SER A 38 -20.99 -6.78 7.11
C SER A 38 -20.30 -8.05 6.61
N ILE A 39 -19.19 -7.93 5.86
CA ILE A 39 -18.41 -9.09 5.42
C ILE A 39 -17.85 -9.85 6.63
N TYR A 40 -17.32 -9.15 7.62
CA TYR A 40 -16.77 -9.79 8.82
C TYR A 40 -17.82 -10.64 9.54
N PHE A 41 -19.02 -10.09 9.78
CA PHE A 41 -20.10 -10.82 10.42
C PHE A 41 -20.60 -11.99 9.56
N MET A 42 -20.74 -11.82 8.25
CA MET A 42 -21.13 -12.91 7.34
C MET A 42 -20.12 -14.07 7.38
N CYS A 43 -18.82 -13.77 7.31
CA CYS A 43 -17.78 -14.79 7.42
C CYS A 43 -17.78 -15.47 8.79
N TYR A 44 -17.97 -14.72 9.88
CA TYR A 44 -18.04 -15.25 11.24
C TYR A 44 -19.20 -16.24 11.41
N PHE A 45 -20.42 -15.88 10.97
CA PHE A 45 -21.59 -16.75 11.09
C PHE A 45 -21.53 -17.96 10.16
N LEU A 46 -20.92 -17.82 8.98
CA LEU A 46 -20.67 -18.94 8.08
C LEU A 46 -19.74 -19.97 8.71
N LEU A 47 -18.68 -19.53 9.41
CA LEU A 47 -17.75 -20.42 10.13
C LEU A 47 -18.41 -21.09 11.35
N LYS A 48 -19.31 -20.37 12.04
CA LYS A 48 -20.09 -20.92 13.17
C LYS A 48 -21.22 -21.86 12.72
N ASN A 49 -21.50 -21.92 11.42
CA ASN A 49 -22.55 -22.73 10.79
C ASN A 49 -23.98 -22.33 11.21
N ASP A 50 -24.18 -21.07 11.60
CA ASP A 50 -25.48 -20.50 12.02
C ASP A 50 -26.20 -19.86 10.82
N TRP A 51 -26.95 -20.66 10.04
CA TRP A 51 -27.50 -20.23 8.75
C TRP A 51 -28.61 -19.17 8.86
N ILE A 52 -29.33 -19.15 9.98
CA ILE A 52 -30.44 -18.20 10.23
C ILE A 52 -29.91 -16.76 10.29
N PHE A 53 -28.83 -16.54 11.03
CA PHE A 53 -28.23 -15.21 11.16
C PHE A 53 -27.61 -14.74 9.84
N GLU A 54 -27.03 -15.65 9.07
CA GLU A 54 -26.49 -15.34 7.74
C GLU A 54 -27.59 -14.89 6.77
N LEU A 55 -28.73 -15.60 6.72
CA LEU A 55 -29.87 -15.22 5.89
C LEU A 55 -30.46 -13.84 6.27
N VAL A 56 -30.53 -13.55 7.57
CA VAL A 56 -30.99 -12.23 8.06
C VAL A 56 -30.04 -11.12 7.59
N LEU A 57 -28.73 -11.33 7.71
CA LEU A 57 -27.73 -10.35 7.24
C LEU A 57 -27.78 -10.14 5.73
N ILE A 58 -27.94 -11.20 4.93
CA ILE A 58 -28.14 -11.09 3.48
C ILE A 58 -29.39 -10.26 3.17
N SER A 59 -30.49 -10.50 3.89
CA SER A 59 -31.75 -9.79 3.67
C SER A 59 -31.64 -8.29 3.97
N ILE A 60 -30.98 -7.91 5.07
CA ILE A 60 -30.72 -6.51 5.42
C ILE A 60 -29.89 -5.81 4.33
N ASN A 61 -28.84 -6.49 3.85
CA ASN A 61 -27.98 -5.97 2.80
C ASN A 61 -28.72 -5.82 1.46
N PHE A 62 -29.64 -6.73 1.16
CA PHE A 62 -30.48 -6.65 -0.03
C PHE A 62 -31.41 -5.43 0.02
N VAL A 63 -32.02 -5.13 1.17
CA VAL A 63 -32.82 -3.91 1.37
C VAL A 63 -31.97 -2.65 1.19
N TYR A 64 -30.74 -2.64 1.75
CA TYR A 64 -29.80 -1.54 1.55
C TYR A 64 -29.49 -1.31 0.06
N LEU A 65 -29.31 -2.39 -0.72
CA LEU A 65 -29.06 -2.32 -2.15
C LEU A 65 -30.25 -1.74 -2.92
N ILE A 66 -31.48 -2.17 -2.62
CA ILE A 66 -32.70 -1.62 -3.25
C ILE A 66 -32.84 -0.13 -2.96
N TYR A 67 -32.63 0.28 -1.70
CA TYR A 67 -32.64 1.69 -1.31
C TYR A 67 -31.60 2.50 -2.09
N PHE A 68 -30.43 1.91 -2.33
CA PHE A 68 -29.36 2.56 -3.08
C PHE A 68 -29.69 2.70 -4.57
N LEU A 69 -30.21 1.64 -5.21
CA LEU A 69 -30.60 1.64 -6.63
C LEU A 69 -31.74 2.62 -6.92
N GLY A 70 -32.67 2.82 -5.98
CA GLY A 70 -33.78 3.76 -6.12
C GLY A 70 -33.34 5.23 -6.22
N LYS A 71 -32.10 5.55 -5.81
CA LYS A 71 -31.58 6.92 -5.83
C LYS A 71 -30.84 7.17 -7.14
N LYS A 72 -31.46 7.93 -8.07
CA LYS A 72 -30.78 8.40 -9.29
C LYS A 72 -29.56 9.25 -8.90
N ARG A 73 -28.36 8.68 -9.07
CA ARG A 73 -27.08 9.33 -8.78
C ARG A 73 -26.27 9.41 -10.07
N ASN A 74 -25.48 10.48 -10.21
CA ASN A 74 -24.55 10.60 -11.32
C ASN A 74 -23.26 9.84 -11.00
N LEU A 75 -22.77 9.07 -11.96
CA LEU A 75 -21.48 8.40 -11.87
C LEU A 75 -20.36 9.42 -11.70
N ASN A 76 -19.42 9.15 -10.80
CA ASN A 76 -18.27 10.01 -10.59
C ASN A 76 -17.16 9.67 -11.60
N TRP A 77 -17.30 10.16 -12.82
CA TRP A 77 -16.35 9.91 -13.91
C TRP A 77 -14.91 10.22 -13.56
N GLN A 78 -14.65 11.31 -12.82
CA GLN A 78 -13.30 11.67 -12.40
C GLN A 78 -12.66 10.55 -11.55
N TRP A 79 -13.40 10.01 -10.60
CA TRP A 79 -12.92 8.94 -9.73
C TRP A 79 -12.73 7.63 -10.49
N LEU A 80 -13.61 7.32 -11.45
CA LEU A 80 -13.48 6.15 -12.33
C LEU A 80 -12.20 6.23 -13.19
N ILE A 81 -11.92 7.40 -13.76
CA ILE A 81 -10.71 7.66 -14.56
C ILE A 81 -9.45 7.50 -13.69
N ASP A 82 -9.44 8.10 -12.50
CA ASP A 82 -8.30 8.00 -11.57
C ASP A 82 -8.05 6.54 -11.14
N GLU A 83 -9.11 5.78 -10.86
CA GLU A 83 -9.00 4.36 -10.51
C GLU A 83 -8.49 3.52 -11.68
N GLU A 84 -8.97 3.76 -12.90
CA GLU A 84 -8.51 3.10 -14.12
C GLU A 84 -7.04 3.41 -14.42
N GLU A 85 -6.63 4.67 -14.32
CA GLU A 85 -5.22 5.07 -14.49
C GLU A 85 -4.33 4.34 -13.47
N SER A 86 -4.78 4.24 -12.21
CA SER A 86 -4.05 3.52 -11.17
C SER A 86 -3.94 2.01 -11.45
N ALA A 87 -4.97 1.42 -12.04
CA ALA A 87 -4.98 0.02 -12.46
C ALA A 87 -4.03 -0.20 -13.64
N LEU A 88 -4.06 0.67 -14.66
CA LEU A 88 -3.14 0.65 -15.79
C LEU A 88 -1.68 0.74 -15.34
N LEU A 89 -1.36 1.66 -14.42
CA LEU A 89 -0.02 1.77 -13.84
C LEU A 89 0.45 0.48 -13.15
N ARG A 90 -0.46 -0.30 -12.56
CA ARG A 90 -0.12 -1.59 -11.95
C ARG A 90 0.18 -2.65 -13.02
N HIS A 91 -0.58 -2.69 -14.10
CA HIS A 91 -0.32 -3.56 -15.24
C HIS A 91 1.01 -3.21 -15.90
N PHE A 92 1.27 -1.92 -16.12
CA PHE A 92 2.54 -1.47 -16.68
C PHE A 92 3.73 -1.86 -15.80
N LYS A 93 3.62 -1.74 -14.47
CA LYS A 93 4.67 -2.23 -13.55
C LYS A 93 4.91 -3.74 -13.66
N PHE A 94 3.85 -4.53 -13.86
CA PHE A 94 3.97 -5.97 -14.07
C PHE A 94 4.71 -6.28 -15.39
N ILE A 95 4.35 -5.60 -16.48
CA ILE A 95 5.00 -5.77 -17.78
C ILE A 95 6.47 -5.34 -17.70
N ASN A 96 6.79 -4.30 -16.92
CA ASN A 96 8.16 -3.82 -16.71
C ASN A 96 9.10 -4.85 -16.05
N ILE A 97 8.58 -5.94 -15.48
CA ILE A 97 9.41 -7.05 -15.00
C ILE A 97 9.98 -7.85 -16.18
N PHE A 98 9.28 -7.89 -17.31
CA PHE A 98 9.65 -8.66 -18.50
C PHE A 98 10.31 -7.82 -19.58
N MET A 99 9.81 -6.60 -19.81
CA MET A 99 10.35 -5.69 -20.82
C MET A 99 10.16 -4.24 -20.35
N ASP A 100 11.18 -3.42 -20.55
CA ASP A 100 11.11 -1.99 -20.22
C ASP A 100 10.06 -1.30 -21.10
N VAL A 101 8.98 -0.80 -20.48
CA VAL A 101 7.88 -0.15 -21.20
C VAL A 101 8.13 1.37 -21.28
N PRO A 102 8.15 1.97 -22.49
CA PRO A 102 8.63 3.35 -22.71
C PRO A 102 7.78 4.50 -22.11
N ASN A 103 6.78 4.23 -21.26
CA ASN A 103 5.87 5.26 -20.70
C ASN A 103 5.72 5.22 -19.18
N LEU A 104 6.49 4.41 -18.46
CA LEU A 104 6.53 4.50 -16.99
C LEU A 104 7.38 5.70 -16.56
N LYS A 105 6.74 6.85 -16.34
CA LYS A 105 7.33 7.86 -15.45
C LYS A 105 7.61 7.16 -14.12
N ARG A 106 8.87 7.10 -13.68
CA ARG A 106 9.25 6.64 -12.34
C ARG A 106 8.36 7.37 -11.34
N SER A 107 7.32 6.70 -10.85
CA SER A 107 6.38 7.30 -9.92
C SER A 107 7.09 7.41 -8.58
N PHE A 108 7.62 8.58 -8.28
CA PHE A 108 8.14 8.92 -6.96
C PHE A 108 6.95 8.94 -5.99
N ARG A 109 6.72 7.83 -5.28
CA ARG A 109 5.65 7.75 -4.29
C ARG A 109 5.93 8.78 -3.18
N LYS A 110 5.10 9.81 -3.06
CA LYS A 110 5.18 10.81 -1.98
C LYS A 110 4.90 10.12 -0.63
N ARG A 111 5.95 9.74 0.11
CA ARG A 111 5.85 9.07 1.42
C ARG A 111 5.77 10.08 2.56
N ARG A 112 4.61 10.74 2.72
CA ARG A 112 4.39 11.78 3.73
C ARG A 112 4.82 11.36 5.16
N LEU A 113 4.57 10.11 5.55
CA LEU A 113 4.93 9.58 6.88
C LEU A 113 6.44 9.51 7.10
N LEU A 114 7.20 8.93 6.16
CA LEU A 114 8.65 8.82 6.27
C LEU A 114 9.33 10.20 6.23
N THR A 115 8.78 11.12 5.45
CA THR A 115 9.26 12.52 5.42
C THR A 115 8.95 13.25 6.73
N MET A 116 7.83 12.96 7.40
CA MET A 116 7.53 13.52 8.73
C MET A 116 8.49 12.98 9.79
N ILE A 117 8.74 11.66 9.82
CA ILE A 117 9.67 11.04 10.78
C ILE A 117 11.07 11.64 10.64
N LEU A 118 11.53 11.87 9.41
CA LEU A 118 12.82 12.51 9.17
C LEU A 118 12.88 13.94 9.70
N LYS A 119 11.83 14.74 9.45
CA LYS A 119 11.74 16.12 9.96
C LYS A 119 11.73 16.20 11.48
N ILE A 120 11.22 15.16 12.15
CA ILE A 120 11.20 15.07 13.61
C ILE A 120 12.56 14.62 14.16
N CYS A 121 13.22 13.68 13.48
CA CYS A 121 14.46 13.07 13.98
C CYS A 121 15.70 13.94 13.71
N ILE A 122 15.70 14.76 12.65
CA ILE A 122 16.86 15.58 12.26
C ILE A 122 16.45 17.06 12.23
N PRO A 123 16.80 17.86 13.26
CA PRO A 123 16.54 19.29 13.24
C PRO A 123 17.36 19.95 12.13
N TYR A 124 16.72 20.86 11.40
CA TYR A 124 17.35 21.61 10.32
C TYR A 124 18.33 22.61 10.91
N SER A 125 19.63 22.29 10.87
CA SER A 125 20.72 23.15 11.35
C SER A 125 21.81 23.23 10.29
N GLN A 126 22.40 24.42 10.11
CA GLN A 126 23.48 24.64 9.12
C GLN A 126 24.69 23.74 9.34
N ARG A 127 24.93 23.27 10.57
CA ARG A 127 26.03 22.35 10.92
C ARG A 127 25.80 20.92 10.41
N SER A 128 24.56 20.54 10.09
CA SER A 128 24.17 19.17 9.71
C SER A 128 23.43 19.08 8.36
N THR A 129 23.50 20.13 7.53
CA THR A 129 22.80 20.21 6.24
C THR A 129 23.08 19.01 5.34
N PHE A 130 24.32 18.53 5.31
CA PHE A 130 24.72 17.38 4.48
C PHE A 130 24.05 16.08 4.93
N VAL A 131 24.00 15.83 6.24
CA VAL A 131 23.33 14.66 6.83
C VAL A 131 21.83 14.72 6.57
N TYR A 132 21.21 15.89 6.79
CA TYR A 132 19.79 16.09 6.51
C TYR A 132 19.44 15.82 5.04
N LEU A 133 20.22 16.38 4.10
CA LEU A 133 20.00 16.18 2.67
C LEU A 133 20.17 14.71 2.27
N TYR A 134 21.24 14.06 2.75
CA TYR A 134 21.52 12.67 2.46
C TYR A 134 20.41 11.74 3.00
N SER A 135 19.97 11.93 4.25
CA SER A 135 18.88 11.14 4.82
C SER A 135 17.54 11.41 4.12
N HIS A 136 17.30 12.65 3.67
CA HIS A 136 16.10 12.99 2.91
C HIS A 136 16.08 12.36 1.51
N LEU A 137 17.22 12.37 0.82
CA LEU A 137 17.39 11.68 -0.47
C LEU A 137 17.28 10.17 -0.28
N PHE A 138 17.93 9.60 0.73
CA PHE A 138 17.84 8.17 1.05
C PHE A 138 16.39 7.70 1.25
N ILE A 139 15.57 8.48 1.97
CA ILE A 139 14.14 8.19 2.17
C ILE A 139 13.31 8.36 0.89
N ARG A 140 13.69 9.32 0.03
CA ARG A 140 12.98 9.62 -1.22
C ARG A 140 13.27 8.61 -2.32
N TYR A 141 14.51 8.09 -2.40
CA TYR A 141 14.91 7.03 -3.31
C TYR A 141 14.47 5.67 -2.74
N ASN A 142 13.23 5.33 -3.09
CA ASN A 142 12.46 4.17 -2.63
C ASN A 142 13.22 2.83 -2.62
N ASP A 143 14.08 2.61 -3.61
CA ASP A 143 14.66 1.30 -3.85
C ASP A 143 15.79 0.98 -2.87
N TYR A 144 16.55 1.98 -2.42
CA TYR A 144 17.65 1.78 -1.46
C TYR A 144 17.15 1.66 -0.03
N PHE A 145 16.22 2.50 0.41
CA PHE A 145 15.71 2.45 1.79
C PHE A 145 15.03 1.11 2.10
N TYR A 146 14.18 0.61 1.20
CA TYR A 146 13.46 -0.65 1.42
C TYR A 146 14.40 -1.86 1.40
N LEU A 147 15.38 -1.84 0.49
CA LEU A 147 16.37 -2.91 0.35
C LEU A 147 17.31 -2.94 1.58
N TYR A 148 17.75 -1.78 2.07
CA TYR A 148 18.49 -1.66 3.34
C TYR A 148 17.65 -2.15 4.52
N PHE A 149 16.42 -1.65 4.68
CA PHE A 149 15.54 -2.01 5.78
C PHE A 149 15.30 -3.53 5.85
N ARG A 150 14.99 -4.16 4.71
CA ARG A 150 14.81 -5.62 4.64
C ARG A 150 16.07 -6.37 5.08
N LEU A 151 17.25 -5.94 4.63
CA LEU A 151 18.52 -6.55 4.99
C LEU A 151 18.83 -6.41 6.49
N THR A 152 18.57 -5.23 7.06
CA THR A 152 18.76 -5.00 8.50
C THR A 152 17.84 -5.87 9.35
N LEU A 153 16.59 -6.06 8.92
CA LEU A 153 15.61 -6.88 9.63
C LEU A 153 16.00 -8.37 9.61
N ILE A 154 16.43 -8.88 8.45
CA ILE A 154 17.00 -10.22 8.32
C ILE A 154 18.23 -10.35 9.21
N GLY A 155 19.08 -9.33 9.25
CA GLY A 155 20.28 -9.31 10.09
C GLY A 155 19.99 -9.39 11.58
N ILE A 156 19.02 -8.62 12.06
CA ILE A 156 18.57 -8.67 13.46
C ILE A 156 18.00 -10.05 13.78
N PHE A 157 17.17 -10.60 12.89
CA PHE A 157 16.56 -11.91 13.06
C PHE A 157 17.62 -13.03 13.15
N VAL A 158 18.60 -13.02 12.24
CA VAL A 158 19.70 -14.00 12.23
C VAL A 158 20.56 -13.88 13.50
N ASN A 159 20.88 -12.66 13.95
CA ASN A 159 21.63 -12.46 15.20
C ASN A 159 20.84 -12.95 16.43
N TYR A 160 19.52 -12.77 16.44
CA TYR A 160 18.66 -13.26 17.51
C TYR A 160 18.58 -14.80 17.54
N SER A 161 18.51 -15.46 16.37
CA SER A 161 18.40 -16.91 16.28
C SER A 161 19.73 -17.67 16.50
N LEU A 162 20.88 -17.05 16.19
CA LEU A 162 22.19 -17.72 16.23
C LEU A 162 23.23 -16.90 17.04
N PRO A 163 23.14 -16.92 18.38
CA PRO A 163 23.99 -16.07 19.24
C PRO A 163 25.50 -16.41 19.19
N ALA A 164 25.88 -17.65 18.86
CA ALA A 164 27.29 -18.09 18.90
C ALA A 164 28.05 -18.00 17.55
N SER A 165 27.36 -17.95 16.41
CA SER A 165 27.96 -17.98 15.06
C SER A 165 27.53 -16.81 14.15
N GLY A 166 26.80 -15.84 14.70
CA GLY A 166 26.24 -14.71 13.94
C GLY A 166 27.27 -13.76 13.30
N TRP A 167 28.56 -13.84 13.68
CA TRP A 167 29.59 -12.92 13.20
C TRP A 167 29.81 -12.96 11.68
N ILE A 168 29.77 -14.15 11.07
CA ILE A 168 29.94 -14.30 9.61
C ILE A 168 28.78 -13.63 8.87
N PHE A 169 27.55 -13.79 9.37
CA PHE A 169 26.38 -13.14 8.81
C PHE A 169 26.44 -11.63 9.00
N ASN A 170 26.92 -11.15 10.15
CA ASN A 170 27.07 -9.73 10.42
C ASN A 170 28.06 -9.08 9.43
N LEU A 171 29.21 -9.73 9.17
CA LEU A 171 30.17 -9.31 8.15
C LEU A 171 29.52 -9.23 6.76
N LEU A 172 28.74 -10.25 6.37
CA LEU A 172 28.04 -10.28 5.09
C LEU A 172 27.01 -9.13 4.96
N ILE A 173 26.26 -8.86 6.03
CA ILE A 173 25.24 -7.79 6.07
C ILE A 173 25.90 -6.42 5.94
N VAL A 174 27.01 -6.18 6.66
CA VAL A 174 27.78 -4.94 6.55
C VAL A 174 28.33 -4.77 5.14
N PHE A 175 28.88 -5.84 4.55
CA PHE A 175 29.38 -5.82 3.18
C PHE A 175 28.27 -5.48 2.18
N MET A 176 27.14 -6.19 2.23
CA MET A 176 25.99 -5.92 1.36
C MET A 176 25.44 -4.49 1.56
N THR A 177 25.40 -4.00 2.80
CA THR A 177 25.03 -2.60 3.09
C THR A 177 25.98 -1.61 2.41
N GLY A 178 27.28 -1.87 2.46
CA GLY A 178 28.28 -1.04 1.77
C GLY A 178 28.03 -0.98 0.26
N PHE A 179 27.76 -2.13 -0.38
CA PHE A 179 27.43 -2.19 -1.81
C PHE A 179 26.16 -1.41 -2.16
N GLN A 180 25.18 -1.34 -1.26
CA GLN A 180 23.93 -0.60 -1.48
C GLN A 180 24.11 0.92 -1.40
N VAL A 181 25.13 1.40 -0.67
CA VAL A 181 25.41 2.83 -0.50
C VAL A 181 26.11 3.43 -1.73
N ILE A 182 26.92 2.66 -2.44
CA ILE A 182 27.64 3.09 -3.66
C ILE A 182 26.71 3.70 -4.73
N PRO A 183 25.64 3.02 -5.18
CA PRO A 183 24.76 3.56 -6.21
C PRO A 183 23.94 4.77 -5.73
N LEU A 184 23.64 4.86 -4.42
CA LEU A 184 23.01 6.05 -3.84
C LEU A 184 23.90 7.29 -3.99
N GLN A 185 25.22 7.14 -3.79
CA GLN A 185 26.16 8.25 -3.97
C GLN A 185 26.18 8.76 -5.42
N HIS A 186 26.05 7.85 -6.40
CA HIS A 186 26.01 8.21 -7.82
C HIS A 186 24.76 9.02 -8.16
N GLU A 187 23.60 8.55 -7.71
CA GLU A 187 22.31 9.24 -7.88
C GLU A 187 22.29 10.63 -7.22
N ILE A 188 22.88 10.76 -6.02
CA ILE A 188 22.99 12.05 -5.33
C ILE A 188 23.84 13.03 -6.16
N LYS A 189 25.01 12.61 -6.65
CA LYS A 189 25.86 13.45 -7.50
C LYS A 189 25.13 13.91 -8.77
N GLN A 190 24.39 12.99 -9.42
CA GLN A 190 23.64 13.30 -10.62
C GLN A 190 22.48 14.27 -10.34
N SER A 191 21.79 14.11 -9.20
CA SER A 191 20.70 15.01 -8.80
C SER A 191 21.16 16.44 -8.51
N VAL A 192 22.33 16.60 -7.88
CA VAL A 192 22.95 17.92 -7.63
C VAL A 192 23.40 18.56 -8.95
N PHE A 193 23.90 17.77 -9.90
CA PHE A 193 24.28 18.29 -11.21
C PHE A 193 23.10 18.79 -12.05
N LEU A 194 21.93 18.13 -11.94
CA LEU A 194 20.72 18.49 -12.70
C LEU A 194 20.00 19.74 -12.14
N TYR A 195 20.26 20.10 -10.89
CA TYR A 195 19.69 21.28 -10.22
C TYR A 195 20.79 22.00 -9.42
N PRO A 196 21.63 22.80 -10.10
CA PRO A 196 22.69 23.57 -9.46
C PRO A 196 22.15 24.63 -8.48
#